data_AF-A0A7C7CU90-F1
#
_entry.id   AF-A0A7C7CU90-F1
#
_cell.length_a   1.000
_cell.length_b   1.000
_cell.length_c   1.000
_cell.angle_alpha   90.00
_cell.angle_beta   90.00
_cell.angle_gamma   90.00
#
_symmetry.space_group_name_H-M   'P 1'
#
loop_
_entity.id
_entity.type
_entity.pdbx_description
1 polymer ?
#
loop_
_entity_poly.entity_id
_entity_poly.type
_entity_poly.pdbx_seq_one_letter_code
_entity_poly.pdbx_strand_id
1 'polypeptide(L)'
;MFFFINAFLLLSTSSLNADTVIFSKPDSADWTLEEYQDRITDNVWITRKHNQSLFNIAQEDGYSSSNGSPVGTLWANTTTAQADSASYTNFVAMHGGSPQSLIGDTVSLYLPDDNLYFDVVFTSYTGGGGGGFSYIRTSVNSMDLDQQQLPEEYVLSNNYPNPFNPITTFNYRLPAAATVSLRVYDLNGKLVLDFNDGIKSAGRHEIILTATGLSSGTYFCVFSAGSFQTSKKVMLLK
;
A
#
# COMPACT_ATOMS: atom_id res chain seq x y z
N MET A 1 -37.24 -47.44 -13.78
CA MET A 1 -36.20 -47.41 -12.73
C MET A 1 -35.21 -46.33 -13.14
N PHE A 2 -35.42 -45.09 -12.68
CA PHE A 2 -34.55 -43.95 -12.96
C PHE A 2 -33.76 -43.64 -11.68
N PHE A 3 -32.44 -43.76 -11.74
CA PHE A 3 -31.55 -43.32 -10.67
C PHE A 3 -31.08 -41.90 -10.98
N PHE A 4 -31.47 -40.93 -10.15
CA PHE A 4 -30.83 -39.62 -10.11
C PHE A 4 -29.56 -39.73 -9.28
N ILE A 5 -28.41 -39.49 -9.89
CA ILE A 5 -27.15 -39.25 -9.20
C ILE A 5 -27.17 -37.80 -8.73
N ASN A 6 -27.39 -37.58 -7.43
CA ASN A 6 -27.13 -36.29 -6.80
C ASN A 6 -25.61 -36.16 -6.62
N ALA A 7 -24.96 -35.44 -7.52
CA ALA A 7 -23.59 -34.97 -7.34
C ALA A 7 -23.61 -33.87 -6.27
N PHE A 8 -23.33 -34.23 -5.02
CA PHE A 8 -23.09 -33.28 -3.95
C PHE A 8 -21.71 -32.66 -4.21
N LEU A 9 -21.69 -31.48 -4.83
CA LEU A 9 -20.49 -30.69 -5.01
C LEU A 9 -20.08 -30.20 -3.61
N LEU A 10 -19.13 -30.88 -2.99
CA LEU A 10 -18.44 -30.39 -1.79
C LEU A 10 -17.60 -29.18 -2.22
N LEU A 11 -18.19 -27.99 -2.16
CA LEU A 11 -17.43 -26.75 -2.10
C LEU A 11 -16.67 -26.78 -0.78
N SER A 12 -15.36 -27.07 -0.84
CA SER A 12 -14.46 -26.83 0.27
C SER A 12 -14.45 -25.32 0.51
N THR A 13 -15.22 -24.85 1.48
CA THR A 13 -15.04 -23.51 2.04
C THR A 13 -13.71 -23.52 2.78
N SER A 14 -12.63 -23.19 2.07
CA SER A 14 -11.40 -22.76 2.72
C SER A 14 -11.72 -21.42 3.37
N SER A 15 -12.24 -21.45 4.60
CA SER A 15 -12.16 -20.29 5.48
C SER A 15 -10.67 -20.09 5.76
N LEU A 16 -10.02 -19.28 4.93
CA LEU A 16 -8.66 -18.79 5.20
C LEU A 16 -8.73 -18.06 6.53
N ASN A 17 -8.13 -18.65 7.56
CA ASN A 17 -7.96 -17.97 8.84
C ASN A 17 -7.14 -16.69 8.58
N ALA A 18 -7.56 -15.59 9.19
CA ALA A 18 -6.78 -14.37 9.20
C ALA A 18 -5.43 -14.62 9.92
N ASP A 19 -4.33 -14.21 9.30
CA ASP A 19 -3.00 -14.33 9.89
C ASP A 19 -2.81 -13.22 10.92
N THR A 20 -2.57 -13.61 12.17
CA THR A 20 -2.29 -12.70 13.28
C THR A 20 -0.80 -12.69 13.61
N VAL A 21 -0.23 -11.51 13.75
CA VAL A 21 1.15 -11.28 14.17
C VAL A 21 1.16 -10.40 15.42
N ILE A 22 1.94 -10.81 16.42
CA ILE A 22 2.22 -10.03 17.62
C ILE A 22 3.64 -9.51 17.49
N PHE A 23 3.79 -8.19 17.49
CA PHE A 23 5.08 -7.54 17.38
C PHE A 23 5.38 -6.70 18.62
N SER A 24 6.63 -6.75 19.10
CA SER A 24 7.09 -5.93 20.20
C SER A 24 8.53 -5.52 20.02
N LYS A 25 8.80 -4.23 20.27
CA LYS A 25 10.13 -3.66 20.40
C LYS A 25 10.24 -3.00 21.76
N PRO A 26 11.22 -3.39 22.61
CA PRO A 26 11.43 -2.73 23.89
C PRO A 26 12.05 -1.34 23.76
N ASP A 27 11.94 -0.56 24.83
CA ASP A 27 12.64 0.72 24.95
C ASP A 27 14.15 0.54 24.81
N SER A 28 14.80 1.50 24.16
CA SER A 28 16.24 1.53 23.94
C SER A 28 16.82 0.37 23.11
N ALA A 29 15.98 -0.54 22.60
CA ALA A 29 16.40 -1.59 21.68
C ALA A 29 16.90 -1.00 20.34
N ASP A 30 17.92 -1.64 19.78
CA ASP A 30 18.52 -1.27 18.50
C ASP A 30 17.55 -1.54 17.35
N TRP A 31 16.94 -0.49 16.81
CA TRP A 31 15.94 -0.58 15.73
C TRP A 31 16.50 -1.14 14.40
N THR A 32 17.83 -1.27 14.28
CA THR A 32 18.46 -1.82 13.06
C THR A 32 18.49 -3.35 13.02
N LEU A 33 18.24 -4.02 14.14
CA LEU A 33 18.14 -5.48 14.21
C LEU A 33 16.79 -5.96 13.67
N GLU A 34 16.80 -7.07 12.93
CA GLU A 34 15.61 -7.59 12.24
C GLU A 34 14.48 -7.95 13.22
N GLU A 35 14.82 -8.44 14.41
CA GLU A 35 13.85 -8.78 15.46
C GLU A 35 13.03 -7.58 15.98
N TYR A 36 13.51 -6.35 15.73
CA TYR A 36 12.83 -5.11 16.08
C TYR A 36 12.27 -4.36 14.87
N GLN A 37 11.98 -5.10 13.80
CA GLN A 37 11.34 -4.63 12.57
C GLN A 37 10.20 -5.58 12.21
N ASP A 38 8.96 -5.10 12.18
CA ASP A 38 7.85 -5.92 11.64
C ASP A 38 7.91 -5.85 10.11
N ARG A 39 8.46 -6.89 9.49
CA ARG A 39 8.60 -7.01 8.04
C ARG A 39 7.32 -7.58 7.44
N ILE A 40 6.37 -6.70 7.13
CA ILE A 40 5.04 -7.07 6.64
C ILE A 40 5.11 -7.57 5.19
N THR A 41 5.86 -6.86 4.35
CA THR A 41 6.18 -7.23 2.96
C THR A 41 7.64 -6.92 2.67
N ASP A 42 8.13 -7.28 1.48
CA ASP A 42 9.51 -6.98 1.06
C ASP A 42 9.84 -5.48 1.12
N ASN A 43 8.82 -4.61 1.04
CA ASN A 43 8.97 -3.16 1.00
C ASN A 43 8.41 -2.43 2.23
N VAL A 44 7.81 -3.11 3.21
CA VAL A 44 7.18 -2.46 4.38
C VAL A 44 7.67 -3.08 5.68
N TRP A 45 8.68 -2.46 6.30
CA TRP A 45 9.31 -2.91 7.55
C TRP A 45 9.12 -1.86 8.64
N ILE A 46 8.19 -2.07 9.56
CA ILE A 46 7.79 -1.07 10.55
C ILE A 46 8.70 -1.13 11.77
N THR A 47 9.29 0.02 12.12
CA THR A 47 10.04 0.23 13.37
C THR A 47 10.00 1.70 13.79
N ARG A 48 10.71 2.06 14.87
CA ARG A 48 10.95 3.45 15.29
C ARG A 48 12.25 3.62 16.04
N LYS A 49 12.85 4.82 15.93
CA LYS A 49 13.98 5.24 16.77
C LYS A 49 13.47 5.68 18.15
N HIS A 50 14.40 5.86 19.10
CA HIS A 50 14.06 6.19 20.49
C HIS A 50 13.16 7.43 20.66
N ASN A 51 13.33 8.44 19.80
CA ASN A 51 12.66 9.74 19.92
C ASN A 51 11.86 10.12 18.68
N GLN A 52 11.45 9.13 17.88
CA GLN A 52 10.77 9.34 16.60
C GLN A 52 9.47 8.54 16.52
N SER A 53 8.56 8.94 15.63
CA SER A 53 7.38 8.13 15.31
C SER A 53 7.77 6.90 14.49
N LEU A 54 6.77 6.10 14.11
CA LEU A 54 6.96 4.95 13.23
C LEU A 54 7.51 5.39 11.86
N PHE A 55 8.38 4.55 11.29
CA PHE A 55 8.87 4.68 9.93
C PHE A 55 9.09 3.29 9.31
N ASN A 56 9.18 3.27 7.99
CA ASN A 56 9.45 2.08 7.21
C ASN A 56 10.95 1.98 6.91
N ILE A 57 11.69 1.19 7.68
CA ILE A 57 13.15 1.10 7.55
C ILE A 57 13.62 0.46 6.22
N ALA A 58 12.74 -0.23 5.50
CA ALA A 58 13.06 -0.71 4.15
C ALA A 58 13.25 0.44 3.14
N GLN A 59 12.66 1.60 3.42
CA GLN A 59 12.63 2.74 2.49
C GLN A 59 13.08 4.07 3.11
N GLU A 60 13.24 4.13 4.43
CA GLU A 60 13.48 5.36 5.18
C GLU A 60 14.59 5.17 6.22
N ASP A 61 15.48 6.17 6.37
CA ASP A 61 16.49 6.19 7.44
C ASP A 61 15.91 6.54 8.82
N GLY A 62 14.65 6.96 8.88
CA GLY A 62 13.96 7.41 10.09
C GLY A 62 12.66 8.13 9.76
N TYR A 63 11.91 8.51 10.79
CA TYR A 63 10.64 9.25 10.63
C TYR A 63 10.84 10.61 9.97
N SER A 64 9.97 10.93 9.02
CA SER A 64 9.87 12.23 8.35
C SER A 64 8.42 12.74 8.33
N SER A 65 8.20 13.92 8.91
CA SER A 65 6.89 14.59 8.89
C SER A 65 6.50 15.14 7.52
N SER A 66 7.45 15.30 6.59
CA SER A 66 7.18 15.84 5.25
C SER A 66 6.81 14.77 4.22
N ASN A 67 7.22 13.51 4.45
CA ASN A 67 7.09 12.44 3.46
C ASN A 67 6.01 11.41 3.81
N GLY A 68 5.27 11.63 4.91
CA GLY A 68 4.18 10.75 5.32
C GLY A 68 4.67 9.38 5.79
N SER A 69 5.61 9.34 6.74
CA SER A 69 6.06 8.08 7.33
C SER A 69 4.94 7.37 8.12
N PRO A 70 4.93 6.01 8.16
CA PRO A 70 5.79 5.10 7.40
C PRO A 70 5.48 5.08 5.89
N VAL A 71 6.49 5.22 5.04
CA VAL A 71 6.32 5.16 3.57
C VAL A 71 5.75 3.79 3.16
N GLY A 72 4.83 3.79 2.19
CA GLY A 72 4.15 2.58 1.73
C GLY A 72 2.97 2.15 2.61
N THR A 73 2.60 2.97 3.61
CA THR A 73 1.46 2.70 4.50
C THR A 73 0.46 3.84 4.48
N LEU A 74 -0.82 3.49 4.64
CA LEU A 74 -1.88 4.41 4.97
C LEU A 74 -2.67 3.86 6.15
N TRP A 75 -3.20 4.75 6.98
CA TRP A 75 -3.82 4.42 8.25
C TRP A 75 -5.16 5.12 8.42
N ALA A 76 -6.15 4.42 8.97
CA ALA A 76 -7.46 4.97 9.33
C ALA A 76 -7.77 4.70 10.80
N ASN A 77 -8.31 5.69 11.50
CA ASN A 77 -8.63 5.60 12.94
C ASN A 77 -9.96 4.87 13.20
N THR A 78 -10.12 3.71 12.58
CA THR A 78 -11.30 2.85 12.65
C THR A 78 -10.92 1.46 12.14
N THR A 79 -11.77 0.46 12.31
CA THR A 79 -11.54 -0.89 11.77
C THR A 79 -11.51 -0.87 10.25
N THR A 80 -10.84 -1.84 9.63
CA THR A 80 -10.80 -1.99 8.17
C THR A 80 -12.22 -2.07 7.58
N ALA A 81 -13.14 -2.76 8.26
CA ALA A 81 -14.52 -2.92 7.85
C ALA A 81 -15.35 -1.62 7.87
N GLN A 82 -14.90 -0.60 8.60
CA GLN A 82 -15.59 0.69 8.73
C GLN A 82 -14.88 1.82 7.99
N ALA A 83 -13.66 1.58 7.47
CA ALA A 83 -12.86 2.58 6.79
C ALA A 83 -13.29 2.73 5.33
N ASP A 84 -13.52 3.97 4.91
CA ASP A 84 -13.64 4.33 3.48
C ASP A 84 -12.29 4.84 2.92
N SER A 85 -12.21 5.10 1.61
CA SER A 85 -10.98 5.64 0.99
C SER A 85 -10.51 6.94 1.63
N ALA A 86 -11.44 7.82 1.98
CA ALA A 86 -11.13 9.15 2.50
C ALA A 86 -10.59 9.10 3.95
N SER A 87 -10.84 8.00 4.66
CA SER A 87 -10.38 7.77 6.03
C SER A 87 -8.86 7.53 6.12
N TYR A 88 -8.24 7.10 5.02
CA TYR A 88 -6.84 6.71 5.00
C TYR A 88 -5.90 7.91 4.84
N THR A 89 -5.03 8.10 5.83
CA THR A 89 -4.03 9.17 5.88
C THR A 89 -2.66 8.60 6.29
N ASN A 90 -1.62 9.44 6.46
CA ASN A 90 -0.39 8.97 7.09
C ASN A 90 -0.61 8.71 8.59
N PHE A 91 0.25 7.89 9.20
CA PHE A 91 0.11 7.45 10.60
C PHE A 91 -0.10 8.61 11.58
N VAL A 92 0.71 9.68 11.48
CA VAL A 92 0.63 10.82 12.42
C VAL A 92 -0.63 11.65 12.23
N ALA A 93 -1.06 11.85 10.98
CA ALA A 93 -2.30 12.56 10.66
C ALA A 93 -3.53 11.83 11.22
N MET A 94 -3.55 10.49 11.12
CA MET A 94 -4.64 9.65 11.62
C MET A 94 -4.92 9.90 13.12
N HIS A 95 -3.88 9.98 13.94
CA HIS A 95 -4.01 10.07 15.41
C HIS A 95 -3.73 11.49 15.97
N GLY A 96 -3.51 12.49 15.11
CA GLY A 96 -3.30 13.88 15.51
C GLY A 96 -2.09 14.12 16.43
N GLY A 97 -1.02 13.32 16.32
CA GLY A 97 0.20 13.49 17.13
C GLY A 97 0.19 12.83 18.52
N SER A 98 -0.91 12.17 18.93
CA SER A 98 -1.00 11.44 20.21
C SER A 98 -1.09 9.91 20.04
N PRO A 99 -0.01 9.21 19.68
CA PRO A 99 -0.09 7.77 19.37
C PRO A 99 -0.52 6.89 20.55
N GLN A 100 -0.34 7.35 21.79
CA GLN A 100 -0.86 6.65 22.98
C GLN A 100 -2.38 6.61 23.04
N SER A 101 -3.10 7.49 22.32
CA SER A 101 -4.55 7.43 22.24
C SER A 101 -5.05 6.23 21.45
N LEU A 102 -4.18 5.54 20.71
CA LEU A 102 -4.53 4.35 19.93
C LEU A 102 -4.48 3.06 20.75
N ILE A 103 -3.97 3.11 21.99
CA ILE A 103 -3.73 1.91 22.78
C ILE A 103 -5.08 1.27 23.15
N GLY A 104 -5.28 0.03 22.72
CA GLY A 104 -6.51 -0.73 22.92
C GLY A 104 -7.59 -0.51 21.85
N ASP A 105 -7.47 0.54 21.04
CA ASP A 105 -8.34 0.76 19.89
C ASP A 105 -7.84 -0.02 18.67
N THR A 106 -8.77 -0.35 17.77
CA THR A 106 -8.44 -0.97 16.47
C THR A 106 -8.37 0.08 15.39
N VAL A 107 -7.24 0.15 14.71
CA VAL A 107 -7.02 1.00 13.53
C VAL A 107 -6.77 0.13 12.30
N SER A 108 -7.06 0.66 11.13
CA SER A 108 -6.79 -0.01 9.86
C SER A 108 -5.44 0.42 9.31
N LEU A 109 -4.62 -0.55 8.92
CA LEU A 109 -3.41 -0.39 8.13
C LEU A 109 -3.66 -0.91 6.71
N TYR A 110 -3.51 -0.03 5.73
CA TYR A 110 -3.56 -0.36 4.31
C TYR A 110 -2.17 -0.21 3.67
N LEU A 111 -1.75 -1.24 2.94
CA LEU A 111 -0.54 -1.23 2.11
C LEU A 111 -0.95 -1.08 0.63
N PRO A 112 -0.88 0.12 0.02
CA PRO A 112 -1.46 0.36 -1.31
C PRO A 112 -0.78 -0.42 -2.45
N ASP A 113 0.54 -0.62 -2.35
CA ASP A 113 1.31 -1.28 -3.39
C ASP A 113 1.03 -2.79 -3.42
N ASP A 114 0.80 -3.40 -2.26
CA ASP A 114 0.51 -4.84 -2.10
C ASP A 114 -1.01 -5.15 -2.03
N ASN A 115 -1.83 -4.12 -1.79
CA ASN A 115 -3.25 -4.23 -1.45
C ASN A 115 -3.56 -5.20 -0.31
N LEU A 116 -2.85 -4.99 0.79
CA LEU A 116 -3.09 -5.72 2.02
C LEU A 116 -3.73 -4.79 3.02
N TYR A 117 -4.72 -5.31 3.73
CA TYR A 117 -5.35 -4.62 4.84
C TYR A 117 -5.10 -5.40 6.12
N PHE A 118 -4.93 -4.66 7.21
CA PHE A 118 -4.74 -5.24 8.54
C PHE A 118 -5.51 -4.42 9.56
N ASP A 119 -6.21 -5.10 10.46
CA ASP A 119 -6.63 -4.50 11.71
C ASP A 119 -5.47 -4.55 12.70
N VAL A 120 -5.11 -3.40 13.25
CA VAL A 120 -3.97 -3.22 14.16
C VAL A 120 -4.46 -2.70 15.49
N VAL A 121 -4.08 -3.38 16.57
CA VAL A 121 -4.33 -2.95 17.95
C VAL A 121 -3.00 -2.67 18.61
N PHE A 122 -2.73 -1.39 18.91
CA PHE A 122 -1.55 -1.02 19.69
C PHE A 122 -1.74 -1.46 21.14
N THR A 123 -0.78 -2.23 21.66
CA THR A 123 -0.79 -2.71 23.06
C THR A 123 0.16 -1.90 23.92
N SER A 124 1.17 -1.26 23.32
CA SER A 124 1.98 -0.23 23.98
C SER A 124 2.58 0.76 22.98
N TYR A 125 2.82 1.98 23.44
CA TYR A 125 3.58 2.99 22.70
C TYR A 125 4.27 3.94 23.67
N THR A 126 5.59 3.83 23.82
CA THR A 126 6.34 4.68 24.76
C THR A 126 6.37 6.13 24.29
N GLY A 127 6.03 7.05 25.21
CA GLY A 127 6.18 8.49 25.04
C GLY A 127 7.39 9.04 25.78
N GLY A 128 7.95 10.15 25.30
CA GLY A 128 9.04 10.87 26.01
C GLY A 128 10.44 10.26 25.89
N GLY A 129 10.62 9.19 25.11
CA GLY A 129 11.92 8.56 24.83
C GLY A 129 11.84 7.04 24.72
N GLY A 130 12.98 6.36 24.52
CA GLY A 130 13.07 4.88 24.49
C GLY A 130 12.61 4.22 23.19
N GLY A 131 11.49 4.68 22.62
CA GLY A 131 10.97 4.23 21.33
C GLY A 131 10.46 2.78 21.34
N GLY A 132 10.06 2.28 22.51
CA GLY A 132 9.35 1.03 22.64
C GLY A 132 7.93 1.15 22.10
N PHE A 133 7.44 0.06 21.51
CA PHE A 133 6.05 -0.09 21.08
C PHE A 133 5.72 -1.56 20.86
N SER A 134 4.44 -1.88 20.91
CA SER A 134 3.94 -3.19 20.52
C SER A 134 2.53 -3.08 19.96
N TYR A 135 2.22 -3.99 19.04
CA TYR A 135 0.88 -4.13 18.50
C TYR A 135 0.60 -5.58 18.12
N ILE A 136 -0.68 -5.84 17.92
CA ILE A 136 -1.18 -7.06 17.28
C ILE A 136 -1.76 -6.61 15.94
N ARG A 137 -1.36 -7.26 14.85
CA ARG A 137 -1.98 -7.05 13.53
C ARG A 137 -2.63 -8.33 13.04
N THR A 138 -3.80 -8.22 12.43
CA THR A 138 -4.53 -9.34 11.86
C THR A 138 -4.86 -9.02 10.41
N SER A 139 -4.49 -9.89 9.46
CA SER A 139 -4.78 -9.68 8.04
C SER A 139 -6.29 -9.67 7.79
N VAL A 140 -6.77 -8.71 7.00
CA VAL A 140 -8.16 -8.66 6.55
C VAL A 140 -8.20 -9.06 5.07
N ASN A 141 -8.97 -10.10 4.76
CA ASN A 141 -9.08 -10.62 3.40
C ASN A 141 -9.80 -9.60 2.52
N SER A 142 -9.19 -9.20 1.41
CA SER A 142 -9.77 -8.21 0.50
C SER A 142 -11.07 -8.68 -0.17
N MET A 143 -11.32 -10.00 -0.24
CA MET A 143 -12.60 -10.54 -0.73
C MET A 143 -13.77 -10.20 0.19
N ASP A 144 -13.54 -10.04 1.49
CA ASP A 144 -14.56 -9.63 2.46
C ASP A 144 -14.88 -8.12 2.32
N LEU A 145 -13.89 -7.33 1.88
CA LEU A 145 -14.04 -5.88 1.67
C LEU A 145 -14.81 -5.53 0.39
N ASP A 146 -14.71 -6.37 -0.65
CA ASP A 146 -15.47 -6.21 -1.91
C ASP A 146 -16.99 -6.36 -1.70
N GLN A 147 -17.44 -6.91 -0.56
CA GLN A 147 -18.87 -6.93 -0.21
C GLN A 147 -19.35 -5.69 0.57
N GLN A 148 -18.45 -4.84 1.11
CA GLN A 148 -18.87 -3.77 2.02
C GLN A 148 -18.37 -2.35 1.76
N GLN A 149 -17.30 -2.09 0.99
CA GLN A 149 -16.96 -0.71 0.62
C GLN A 149 -15.90 -0.70 -0.49
N LEU A 150 -16.33 -0.47 -1.75
CA LEU A 150 -15.41 -0.16 -2.84
C LEU A 150 -14.91 1.28 -2.66
N PRO A 151 -13.60 1.53 -2.50
CA PRO A 151 -13.08 2.89 -2.52
C PRO A 151 -13.07 3.45 -3.96
N GLU A 152 -13.59 4.66 -4.14
CA GLU A 152 -13.83 5.35 -5.43
C GLU A 152 -12.58 6.00 -6.07
N GLU A 153 -11.39 5.38 -6.03
CA GLU A 153 -10.19 6.06 -6.56
C GLU A 153 -9.32 5.23 -7.52
N TYR A 154 -8.97 5.88 -8.63
CA TYR A 154 -7.95 5.46 -9.58
C TYR A 154 -6.56 5.70 -8.96
N VAL A 155 -5.97 4.68 -8.35
CA VAL A 155 -4.63 4.78 -7.75
C VAL A 155 -3.55 4.34 -8.74
N LEU A 156 -2.50 5.16 -8.92
CA LEU A 156 -1.26 4.78 -9.61
C LEU A 156 -0.16 4.57 -8.56
N SER A 157 0.10 3.32 -8.21
CA SER A 157 1.12 2.91 -7.21
C SER A 157 2.53 3.43 -7.52
N ASN A 158 3.36 3.59 -6.48
CA ASN A 158 4.75 4.05 -6.60
C ASN A 158 5.68 2.96 -7.16
N ASN A 159 6.69 3.43 -7.89
CA ASN A 159 7.66 2.56 -8.54
C ASN A 159 8.81 2.31 -7.54
N TYR A 160 9.07 1.07 -7.13
CA TYR A 160 10.29 0.66 -6.41
C TYR A 160 10.74 -0.76 -6.84
N PRO A 161 12.06 -1.06 -6.84
CA PRO A 161 13.15 -0.19 -6.39
C PRO A 161 13.75 0.70 -7.49
N ASN A 162 14.25 1.86 -7.08
CA ASN A 162 15.32 2.59 -7.78
C ASN A 162 16.63 2.28 -7.02
N PRO A 163 17.71 1.74 -7.64
CA PRO A 163 18.22 1.94 -9.01
C PRO A 163 17.49 1.14 -10.11
N PHE A 164 17.05 1.81 -11.19
CA PHE A 164 16.05 1.32 -12.15
C PHE A 164 16.61 0.59 -13.40
N ASN A 165 16.04 -0.57 -13.72
CA ASN A 165 16.17 -1.30 -14.99
C ASN A 165 15.20 -0.74 -16.06
N PRO A 166 15.39 -0.98 -17.38
CA PRO A 166 14.62 -0.37 -18.48
C PRO A 166 13.13 -0.80 -18.59
N ILE A 167 12.60 -1.53 -17.62
CA ILE A 167 11.21 -2.00 -17.55
C ILE A 167 10.59 -1.48 -16.25
N THR A 168 9.47 -0.76 -16.36
CA THR A 168 8.73 -0.15 -15.26
C THR A 168 7.30 -0.69 -15.22
N THR A 169 6.87 -1.27 -14.10
CA THR A 169 5.47 -1.67 -13.90
C THR A 169 4.69 -0.58 -13.18
N PHE A 170 3.51 -0.24 -13.71
CA PHE A 170 2.55 0.67 -13.10
C PHE A 170 1.28 -0.10 -12.73
N ASN A 171 0.98 -0.26 -11.44
CA ASN A 171 -0.27 -0.90 -11.03
C ASN A 171 -1.37 0.14 -10.86
N TYR A 172 -2.57 -0.19 -11.34
CA TYR A 172 -3.76 0.65 -11.25
C TYR A 172 -5.04 -0.14 -10.98
N ARG A 173 -6.05 0.54 -10.40
CA ARG A 173 -7.40 0.00 -10.16
C ARG A 173 -8.43 0.83 -10.89
N LEU A 174 -9.42 0.16 -11.47
CA LEU A 174 -10.58 0.77 -12.11
C LEU A 174 -11.85 0.50 -11.28
N PRO A 175 -12.62 1.53 -10.91
CA PRO A 175 -13.89 1.35 -10.21
C PRO A 175 -15.01 0.85 -11.14
N ALA A 176 -14.91 1.17 -12.43
CA ALA A 176 -15.82 0.77 -13.48
C ALA A 176 -15.04 0.54 -14.78
N ALA A 177 -15.67 -0.04 -15.79
CA ALA A 177 -15.01 -0.21 -17.08
C ALA A 177 -14.63 1.15 -17.70
N ALA A 178 -13.37 1.31 -18.09
CA ALA A 178 -12.85 2.59 -18.59
C ALA A 178 -11.77 2.38 -19.66
N THR A 179 -11.64 3.35 -20.58
CA THR A 179 -10.54 3.37 -21.56
C THR A 179 -9.27 3.86 -20.89
N VAL A 180 -8.20 3.06 -20.94
CA VAL A 180 -6.93 3.30 -20.26
C VAL A 180 -5.83 3.69 -21.24
N SER A 181 -5.04 4.72 -20.89
CA SER A 181 -3.81 5.08 -21.60
C SER A 181 -2.75 5.63 -20.66
N LEU A 182 -1.49 5.47 -21.05
CA LEU A 182 -0.32 6.00 -20.37
C LEU A 182 0.58 6.69 -21.40
N ARG A 183 0.74 8.01 -21.27
CA ARG A 183 1.62 8.82 -22.11
C ARG A 183 2.84 9.27 -21.34
N VAL A 184 4.01 9.27 -21.97
CA VAL A 184 5.27 9.69 -21.35
C VAL A 184 5.82 10.88 -22.10
N TYR A 185 6.15 11.93 -21.38
CA TYR A 185 6.70 13.18 -21.90
C TYR A 185 8.10 13.43 -21.34
N ASP A 186 8.99 13.99 -22.16
CA ASP A 186 10.27 14.52 -21.66
C ASP A 186 10.11 15.90 -20.99
N LEU A 187 11.19 16.46 -20.46
CA LEU A 187 11.20 17.78 -19.82
C LEU A 187 10.82 18.94 -20.76
N ASN A 188 10.91 18.75 -22.07
CA ASN A 188 10.50 19.75 -23.07
C ASN A 188 9.03 19.60 -23.46
N GLY A 189 8.30 18.66 -22.83
CA GLY A 189 6.91 18.36 -23.15
C GLY A 189 6.73 17.54 -24.43
N LYS A 190 7.81 16.97 -24.99
CA LYS A 190 7.72 16.10 -26.16
C LYS A 190 7.19 14.74 -25.72
N LEU A 191 6.14 14.26 -26.38
CA LEU A 191 5.63 12.90 -26.22
C LEU A 191 6.71 11.92 -26.72
N VAL A 192 7.21 11.07 -25.82
CA VAL A 192 8.25 10.08 -26.11
C VAL A 192 7.73 8.65 -26.09
N LEU A 193 6.57 8.40 -25.47
CA LEU A 193 5.89 7.10 -25.48
C LEU A 193 4.38 7.30 -25.34
N ASP A 194 3.59 6.58 -26.13
CA ASP A 194 2.14 6.54 -26.04
C ASP A 194 1.68 5.08 -25.95
N PHE A 195 1.17 4.69 -24.78
CA PHE A 195 0.63 3.37 -24.51
C PHE A 195 -0.88 3.48 -24.35
N ASN A 196 -1.63 2.70 -25.14
CA ASN A 196 -3.08 2.67 -25.09
C ASN A 196 -3.54 1.23 -24.88
N ASP A 197 -4.22 0.99 -23.77
CA ASP A 197 -4.63 -0.36 -23.33
C ASP A 197 -6.12 -0.61 -23.59
N GLY A 198 -6.79 0.32 -24.27
CA GLY A 198 -8.20 0.22 -24.61
C GLY A 198 -9.11 0.15 -23.39
N ILE A 199 -10.29 -0.45 -23.56
CA ILE A 199 -11.29 -0.58 -22.49
C ILE A 199 -10.88 -1.74 -21.57
N LYS A 200 -10.78 -1.44 -20.28
CA LYS A 200 -10.54 -2.42 -19.22
C LYS A 200 -11.73 -2.47 -18.29
N SER A 201 -12.05 -3.67 -17.77
CA SER A 201 -13.12 -3.85 -16.79
C SER A 201 -12.76 -3.24 -15.44
N ALA A 202 -13.76 -3.07 -14.56
CA ALA A 202 -13.50 -2.81 -13.15
C ALA A 202 -12.55 -3.86 -12.57
N GLY A 203 -11.67 -3.47 -11.65
CA GLY A 203 -10.68 -4.35 -11.04
C GLY A 203 -9.24 -3.87 -11.18
N ARG A 204 -8.30 -4.76 -10.89
CA ARG A 204 -6.86 -4.50 -10.88
C ARG A 204 -6.23 -4.81 -12.22
N HIS A 205 -5.28 -3.97 -12.61
CA HIS A 205 -4.54 -4.09 -13.85
C HIS A 205 -3.12 -3.55 -13.67
N GLU A 206 -2.24 -3.94 -14.58
CA GLU A 206 -0.85 -3.50 -14.62
C GLU A 206 -0.48 -3.01 -16.03
N ILE A 207 0.36 -1.98 -16.10
CA ILE A 207 1.02 -1.54 -17.34
C ILE A 207 2.51 -1.81 -17.18
N ILE A 208 3.05 -2.66 -18.06
CA ILE A 208 4.50 -2.89 -18.15
C ILE A 208 5.06 -1.98 -19.23
N LEU A 209 5.79 -0.95 -18.81
CA LEU A 209 6.41 0.04 -19.67
C LEU A 209 7.87 -0.32 -19.92
N THR A 210 8.25 -0.56 -21.17
CA THR A 210 9.68 -0.72 -21.53
C THR A 210 10.20 0.57 -22.14
N ALA A 211 11.21 1.18 -21.53
CA ALA A 211 11.81 2.45 -21.95
C ALA A 211 12.87 2.28 -23.06
N THR A 212 12.63 1.35 -24.01
CA THR A 212 13.57 1.04 -25.09
C THR A 212 13.80 2.29 -25.95
N GLY A 213 15.04 2.76 -26.03
CA GLY A 213 15.41 3.93 -26.83
C GLY A 213 15.31 5.29 -26.12
N LEU A 214 14.87 5.34 -24.86
CA LEU A 214 14.90 6.58 -24.05
C LEU A 214 16.29 6.79 -23.41
N SER A 215 16.72 8.04 -23.28
CA SER A 215 17.96 8.43 -22.58
C SER A 215 17.73 8.54 -21.08
N SER A 216 18.78 8.43 -20.27
CA SER A 216 18.67 8.76 -18.85
C SER A 216 18.17 10.21 -18.68
N GLY A 217 17.22 10.45 -17.79
CA GLY A 217 16.59 11.75 -17.63
C GLY A 217 15.28 11.70 -16.85
N THR A 218 14.70 12.87 -16.63
CA THR A 218 13.38 13.00 -15.98
C THR A 218 12.29 12.98 -17.04
N TYR A 219 11.20 12.26 -16.75
CA TYR A 219 10.02 12.13 -17.60
C TYR A 219 8.74 12.36 -16.79
N PHE A 220 7.67 12.72 -17.48
CA PHE A 220 6.33 12.83 -16.91
C PHE A 220 5.41 11.78 -17.54
N CYS A 221 4.91 10.87 -16.71
CA CYS A 221 3.92 9.86 -17.07
C CYS A 221 2.53 10.41 -16.79
N VAL A 222 1.68 10.47 -17.81
CA VAL A 222 0.28 10.89 -17.71
C VAL A 222 -0.57 9.66 -17.93
N PHE A 223 -1.22 9.20 -16.86
CA PHE A 223 -2.17 8.10 -16.88
C PHE A 223 -3.58 8.66 -17.05
N SER A 224 -4.37 8.05 -17.92
CA SER A 224 -5.78 8.40 -18.14
C SER A 224 -6.63 7.13 -18.10
N ALA A 225 -7.77 7.22 -17.42
CA ALA A 225 -8.77 6.17 -17.35
C ALA A 225 -10.18 6.81 -17.44
N GLY A 226 -10.81 6.73 -18.61
CA GLY A 226 -12.09 7.42 -18.85
C GLY A 226 -11.95 8.94 -18.70
N SER A 227 -12.67 9.54 -17.74
CA SER A 227 -12.55 10.97 -17.39
C SER A 227 -11.44 11.27 -16.37
N PHE A 228 -10.86 10.25 -15.74
CA PHE A 228 -9.78 10.43 -14.77
C PHE A 228 -8.44 10.61 -15.47
N GLN A 229 -7.63 11.54 -14.95
CA GLN A 229 -6.28 11.76 -15.41
C GLN A 229 -5.38 12.11 -14.24
N THR A 230 -4.21 11.47 -14.16
CA THR A 230 -3.17 11.80 -13.18
C THR A 230 -1.81 11.85 -13.86
N SER A 231 -0.86 12.58 -13.26
CA SER A 231 0.49 12.70 -13.78
C SER A 231 1.51 12.38 -12.70
N LYS A 232 2.60 11.74 -13.09
CA LYS A 232 3.67 11.30 -12.21
C LYS A 232 5.02 11.58 -12.83
N LYS A 233 5.89 12.24 -12.08
CA LYS A 233 7.28 12.45 -12.47
C LYS A 233 8.06 11.17 -12.20
N VAL A 234 8.78 10.68 -13.20
CA VAL A 234 9.65 9.50 -13.11
C VAL A 234 11.06 9.87 -13.57
N MET A 235 12.08 9.17 -13.07
CA MET A 235 13.47 9.35 -13.47
C MET A 235 13.96 8.04 -14.07
N LEU A 236 14.44 8.10 -15.32
CA LEU A 236 15.11 6.99 -15.97
C LEU A 236 16.62 7.16 -15.78
N LEU A 237 17.28 6.12 -15.31
CA LEU A 237 18.74 6.02 -15.25
C LEU A 237 19.18 4.87 -16.18
N LYS A 238 20.32 5.01 -16.85
CA LYS A 238 21.01 3.97 -17.61
C LYS A 238 22.43 3.88 -17.09
#